data_AF-A0A840ZNL6-F1
#
_entry.id   AF-A0A840ZNL6-F1
#
_cell.length_a   1.000
_cell.length_b   1.000
_cell.length_c   1.000
_cell.angle_alpha   90.00
_cell.angle_beta   90.00
_cell.angle_gamma   90.00
#
_symmetry.space_group_name_H-M   'P 1'
#
loop_
_entity.id
_entity.type
_entity.pdbx_description
1 polymer ?
#
loop_
_entity_poly.entity_id
_entity_poly.type
_entity_poly.pdbx_seq_one_letter_code
_entity_poly.pdbx_strand_id
1 'polypeptide(L)'
;MSRPVRTRANLDEVGTTAVSEIDAACRIRPSVETVARLWDSHGWEACTERWSWLGRWAIERMAADGRRVLRARAGEVPVRNARRKTTVAQEEVIVATAMREGVHRAAMRHGLRSTTVYRLLRERGVTEMPTLSAEERQRQRIDSMAKARAAKVAA
;
A
#
# COMPACT_ATOMS: atom_id res chain seq x y z
N MET A 1 22.70 13.87 -32.49
CA MET A 1 22.06 14.84 -31.57
C MET A 1 21.09 14.08 -30.67
N SER A 2 21.50 13.72 -29.45
CA SER A 2 20.68 12.93 -28.52
C SER A 2 19.69 13.82 -27.79
N ARG A 3 18.40 13.47 -27.85
CA ARG A 3 17.34 14.12 -27.06
C ARG A 3 17.62 13.90 -25.57
N PRO A 4 17.55 14.93 -24.70
CA PRO A 4 17.69 14.75 -23.27
C PRO A 4 16.50 13.95 -22.74
N VAL A 5 16.82 12.84 -22.07
CA VAL A 5 15.85 12.04 -21.32
C VAL A 5 15.40 12.88 -20.13
N ARG A 6 14.13 13.29 -20.10
CA ARG A 6 13.53 13.84 -18.88
C ARG A 6 13.47 12.74 -17.83
N THR A 7 14.44 12.72 -16.93
CA THR A 7 14.33 12.03 -15.65
C THR A 7 13.05 12.52 -14.98
N ARG A 8 12.13 11.59 -14.68
CA ARG A 8 11.02 11.90 -13.77
C ARG A 8 11.67 12.28 -12.45
N ALA A 9 11.52 13.54 -12.03
CA ALA A 9 11.85 13.97 -10.69
C ALA A 9 11.22 12.97 -9.71
N ASN A 10 12.00 12.53 -8.71
CA ASN A 10 11.42 11.85 -7.57
C ASN A 10 10.34 12.77 -6.99
N LEU A 11 9.24 12.22 -6.48
CA LEU A 11 8.21 13.03 -5.80
C LEU A 11 8.76 13.80 -4.60
N ASP A 12 9.98 13.47 -4.17
CA ASP A 12 10.76 14.16 -3.15
C ASP A 12 11.48 15.43 -3.67
N GLU A 13 11.60 15.63 -4.98
CA GLU A 13 12.19 16.82 -5.64
C GLU A 13 11.14 17.87 -6.03
N VAL A 14 9.88 17.70 -5.63
CA VAL A 14 8.88 18.78 -5.70
C VAL A 14 9.19 19.74 -4.57
N GLY A 15 10.11 20.67 -4.84
CA GLY A 15 10.39 21.88 -4.06
C GLY A 15 10.21 21.70 -2.56
N THR A 16 11.25 21.23 -1.88
CA THR A 16 11.39 21.46 -0.44
C THR A 16 11.43 22.97 -0.23
N THR A 17 10.24 23.57 -0.19
CA THR A 17 10.04 24.88 0.41
C THR A 17 10.60 24.71 1.80
N ALA A 18 11.56 25.54 2.22
CA ALA A 18 12.17 25.43 3.53
C ALA A 18 11.04 25.49 4.58
N VAL A 19 10.58 24.33 5.00
CA VAL A 19 9.60 24.17 6.06
C VAL A 19 10.40 24.50 7.31
N SER A 20 10.05 25.58 8.00
CA SER A 20 10.74 25.94 9.24
C SER A 20 10.79 24.71 10.16
N GLU A 21 11.84 24.55 10.97
CA GLU A 21 11.90 23.44 11.94
C GLU A 21 10.64 23.40 12.83
N ILE A 22 10.05 24.57 13.08
CA ILE A 22 8.78 24.75 13.78
C ILE A 22 7.62 24.14 12.98
N ASP A 23 7.50 24.40 11.68
CA ASP A 23 6.46 23.78 10.84
C ASP A 23 6.63 22.25 10.75
N ALA A 24 7.87 21.74 10.71
CA ALA A 24 8.14 20.31 10.71
C ALA A 24 7.73 19.65 12.05
N ALA A 25 7.97 20.35 13.17
CA ALA A 25 7.53 19.93 14.50
C ALA A 25 6.00 20.04 14.68
N CYS A 26 5.36 21.03 14.06
CA CYS A 26 3.91 21.26 14.17
C CYS A 26 3.09 20.35 13.24
N ARG A 27 3.61 19.96 12.08
CA ARG A 27 2.89 19.18 11.06
C ARG A 27 3.19 17.69 11.11
N ILE A 28 3.28 17.14 12.32
CA ILE A 28 3.45 15.69 12.51
C ILE A 28 2.22 14.98 11.96
N ARG A 29 2.44 14.01 11.05
CA ARG A 29 1.36 13.21 10.48
C ARG A 29 0.73 12.35 11.59
N PRO A 30 -0.60 12.42 11.80
CA PRO A 30 -1.24 11.65 12.87
C PRO A 30 -1.26 10.15 12.55
N SER A 31 -1.37 9.32 13.59
CA SER A 31 -1.62 7.90 13.39
C SER A 31 -3.01 7.68 12.79
N VAL A 32 -3.18 6.65 11.96
CA VAL A 32 -4.49 6.32 11.37
C VAL A 32 -5.54 5.95 12.43
N GLU A 33 -5.11 5.33 13.54
CA GLU A 33 -5.97 4.96 14.67
C GLU A 33 -6.50 6.20 15.40
N THR A 34 -5.63 7.20 15.61
CA THR A 34 -6.00 8.48 16.24
C THR A 34 -7.02 9.22 15.39
N VAL A 35 -6.81 9.28 14.07
CA VAL A 35 -7.76 9.90 13.15
C VAL A 35 -9.10 9.17 13.18
N ALA A 36 -9.10 7.83 13.12
CA ALA A 36 -10.33 7.05 13.16
C ALA A 36 -11.12 7.27 14.46
N ARG A 37 -10.46 7.24 15.62
CA ARG A 37 -11.12 7.49 16.92
C ARG A 37 -11.72 8.88 17.01
N LEU A 38 -10.99 9.91 16.57
CA LEU A 38 -11.50 11.29 16.59
C LEU A 38 -12.67 11.46 15.62
N TRP A 39 -12.55 10.89 14.42
CA TRP A 39 -13.60 10.91 13.42
C TRP A 39 -14.88 10.25 13.94
N ASP A 40 -14.77 9.05 14.51
CA ASP A 40 -15.92 8.26 14.95
C ASP A 40 -16.58 8.87 16.21
N SER A 41 -15.85 9.68 17.00
CA SER A 41 -16.38 10.31 18.21
C SER A 41 -16.91 11.74 18.00
N HIS A 42 -16.26 12.55 17.16
CA HIS A 42 -16.55 13.98 17.02
C HIS A 42 -16.80 14.41 15.57
N GLY A 43 -16.74 13.48 14.61
CA GLY A 43 -17.01 13.77 13.22
C GLY A 43 -15.82 14.32 12.43
N TRP A 44 -16.13 14.75 11.21
CA TRP A 44 -15.17 15.20 10.21
C TRP A 44 -14.56 16.56 10.57
N GLU A 45 -15.38 17.44 11.10
CA GLU A 45 -15.06 18.83 11.44
C GLU A 45 -13.92 18.88 12.45
N ALA A 46 -13.99 18.09 13.52
CA ALA A 46 -12.95 17.99 14.54
C ALA A 46 -11.60 17.50 13.97
N CYS A 47 -11.63 16.60 13.00
CA CYS A 47 -10.42 16.14 12.32
C CYS A 47 -9.82 17.25 11.43
N THR A 48 -10.68 18.05 10.80
CA THR A 48 -10.27 19.14 9.91
C THR A 48 -9.67 20.31 10.70
N GLU A 49 -10.24 20.66 11.85
CA GLU A 49 -9.67 21.69 12.72
C GLU A 49 -8.30 21.26 13.25
N ARG A 50 -8.18 20.01 13.71
CA ARG A 50 -6.95 19.50 14.31
C ARG A 50 -5.82 19.27 13.29
N TRP A 51 -6.18 18.87 12.07
CA TRP A 51 -5.22 18.54 11.00
C TRP A 51 -5.55 19.30 9.72
N SER A 52 -5.76 20.60 9.84
CA SER A 52 -6.18 21.49 8.74
C SER A 52 -5.21 21.54 7.56
N TRP A 53 -3.94 21.21 7.79
CA TRP A 53 -2.93 21.09 6.73
C TRP A 53 -3.02 19.77 5.94
N LEU A 54 -3.87 18.83 6.34
CA LEU A 54 -4.19 17.63 5.57
C LEU A 54 -5.44 17.88 4.73
N GLY A 55 -5.36 17.56 3.44
CA GLY A 55 -6.53 17.60 2.56
C GLY A 55 -7.60 16.60 2.98
N ARG A 56 -8.86 16.94 2.70
CA ARG A 56 -10.04 16.11 3.02
C ARG A 56 -9.90 14.64 2.69
N TRP A 57 -9.49 14.36 1.45
CA TRP A 57 -9.33 12.98 1.00
C TRP A 57 -8.29 12.19 1.81
N ALA A 58 -7.23 12.86 2.28
CA ALA A 58 -6.21 12.22 3.09
C ALA A 58 -6.77 11.81 4.46
N ILE A 59 -7.55 12.69 5.11
CA ILE A 59 -8.15 12.40 6.41
C ILE A 59 -9.24 11.32 6.28
N GLU A 60 -10.13 11.41 5.29
CA GLU A 60 -11.15 10.38 5.01
C GLU A 60 -10.51 8.99 4.85
N ARG A 61 -9.42 8.93 4.08
CA ARG A 61 -8.67 7.70 3.87
C ARG A 61 -8.01 7.19 5.15
N MET A 62 -7.42 8.09 5.95
CA MET A 62 -6.82 7.73 7.24
C MET A 62 -7.86 7.22 8.24
N ALA A 63 -9.04 7.82 8.32
CA ALA A 63 -10.13 7.34 9.16
C ALA A 63 -10.62 5.95 8.71
N ALA A 64 -10.79 5.75 7.41
CA ALA A 64 -11.17 4.44 6.86
C ALA A 64 -10.12 3.36 7.14
N ASP A 65 -8.83 3.70 7.02
CA ASP A 65 -7.72 2.81 7.31
C ASP A 65 -7.61 2.49 8.81
N GLY A 66 -7.75 3.50 9.67
CA GLY A 66 -7.72 3.35 11.12
C GLY A 66 -8.87 2.49 11.63
N ARG A 67 -10.09 2.65 11.09
CA ARG A 67 -11.22 1.76 11.41
C ARG A 67 -10.91 0.31 11.06
N ARG A 68 -10.24 0.04 9.93
CA ARG A 68 -9.83 -1.34 9.59
C ARG A 68 -8.84 -1.89 10.59
N VAL A 69 -7.85 -1.11 11.01
CA VAL A 69 -6.84 -1.54 11.99
C VAL A 69 -7.49 -1.81 13.35
N LEU A 70 -8.38 -0.94 13.81
CA LEU A 70 -9.09 -1.10 15.07
C LEU A 70 -9.98 -2.36 15.07
N ARG A 71 -10.73 -2.61 13.99
CA ARG A 71 -11.53 -3.82 13.81
C ARG A 71 -10.67 -5.08 13.79
N ALA A 72 -9.57 -5.05 13.05
CA ALA A 72 -8.64 -6.18 13.01
C ALA A 72 -8.06 -6.50 14.41
N ARG A 73 -7.71 -5.48 15.21
CA ARG A 73 -7.28 -5.66 16.60
C ARG A 73 -8.39 -6.20 17.51
N ALA A 74 -9.64 -5.80 17.27
CA ALA A 74 -10.80 -6.31 18.00
C ALA A 74 -11.21 -7.74 17.60
N GLY A 75 -10.51 -8.36 16.63
CA GLY A 75 -10.86 -9.67 16.11
C GLY A 75 -12.11 -9.67 15.21
N GLU A 76 -12.60 -8.49 14.81
CA GLU A 76 -13.72 -8.40 13.88
C GLU A 76 -13.30 -8.85 12.48
N VAL A 77 -14.10 -9.74 11.91
CA VAL A 77 -13.87 -10.23 10.55
C VAL A 77 -14.13 -9.09 9.55
N PRO A 78 -13.20 -8.81 8.61
CA PRO A 78 -13.40 -7.78 7.59
C PRO A 78 -14.70 -8.00 6.83
N VAL A 79 -15.61 -7.01 6.86
CA VAL A 79 -16.88 -7.09 6.13
C VAL A 79 -16.60 -7.19 4.63
N ARG A 80 -17.01 -8.32 4.03
CA ARG A 80 -16.81 -8.59 2.61
C ARG A 80 -17.68 -7.65 1.79
N ASN A 81 -17.08 -6.91 0.86
CA ASN A 81 -17.85 -6.21 -0.16
C ASN A 81 -18.66 -7.23 -0.98
N ALA A 82 -19.98 -7.03 -1.11
CA ALA A 82 -20.88 -7.94 -1.84
C ALA A 82 -20.45 -8.19 -3.31
N ARG A 83 -19.65 -7.29 -3.90
CA ARG A 83 -19.11 -7.40 -5.26
C ARG A 83 -17.79 -8.18 -5.38
N ARG A 84 -17.28 -8.77 -4.30
CA ARG A 84 -15.99 -9.47 -4.31
C ARG A 84 -16.12 -10.83 -5.01
N LYS A 85 -15.47 -10.96 -6.18
CA LYS A 85 -15.46 -12.18 -7.00
C LYS A 85 -14.52 -13.28 -6.47
N THR A 86 -13.62 -12.95 -5.54
CA THR A 86 -12.66 -13.88 -4.95
C THR A 86 -13.23 -14.57 -3.71
N THR A 87 -12.92 -15.86 -3.56
CA THR A 87 -13.25 -16.62 -2.34
C THR A 87 -12.17 -16.42 -1.27
N VAL A 88 -12.50 -16.73 -0.01
CA VAL A 88 -11.54 -16.61 1.11
C VAL A 88 -10.29 -17.48 0.88
N ALA A 89 -10.48 -18.71 0.41
CA ALA A 89 -9.36 -19.61 0.11
C ALA A 89 -8.47 -19.07 -1.02
N GLN A 90 -9.06 -18.48 -2.07
CA GLN A 90 -8.27 -17.84 -3.14
C GLN A 90 -7.46 -16.66 -2.60
N GLU A 91 -8.06 -15.86 -1.73
CA GLU A 91 -7.41 -14.70 -1.12
C GLU A 91 -6.22 -15.09 -0.25
N GLU A 92 -6.32 -16.19 0.49
CA GLU A 92 -5.23 -16.71 1.31
C GLU A 92 -4.05 -17.18 0.45
N VAL A 93 -4.34 -17.87 -0.65
CA VAL A 93 -3.32 -18.25 -1.63
C VAL A 93 -2.67 -17.01 -2.25
N ILE A 94 -3.46 -15.98 -2.60
CA ILE A 94 -2.95 -14.72 -3.16
C ILE A 94 -2.05 -13.99 -2.15
N VAL A 95 -2.46 -13.91 -0.89
CA VAL A 95 -1.70 -13.27 0.19
C VAL A 95 -0.40 -14.03 0.45
N ALA A 96 -0.44 -15.36 0.59
CA ALA A 96 0.75 -16.17 0.74
C ALA A 96 1.72 -16.01 -0.45
N THR A 97 1.18 -15.97 -1.67
CA THR A 97 1.98 -15.70 -2.88
C THR A 97 2.64 -14.31 -2.80
N ALA A 98 1.89 -13.30 -2.37
CA ALA A 98 2.38 -11.93 -2.27
C ALA A 98 3.47 -11.77 -1.20
N MET A 99 3.35 -12.46 -0.07
CA MET A 99 4.38 -12.48 0.98
C MET A 99 5.68 -13.13 0.50
N ARG A 100 5.60 -14.18 -0.32
CA ARG A 100 6.76 -14.94 -0.81
C ARG A 100 7.42 -14.37 -2.06
N GLU A 101 6.63 -13.83 -2.98
CA GLU A 101 7.09 -13.45 -4.33
C GLU A 101 6.95 -11.94 -4.61
N GLY A 102 6.39 -11.20 -3.66
CA GLY A 102 6.07 -9.79 -3.82
C GLY A 102 4.76 -9.54 -4.55
N VAL A 103 4.23 -8.34 -4.36
CA VAL A 103 2.87 -7.94 -4.77
C VAL A 103 2.66 -8.01 -6.29
N HIS A 104 3.63 -7.54 -7.08
CA HIS A 104 3.48 -7.49 -8.54
C HIS A 104 3.42 -8.89 -9.17
N ARG A 105 4.22 -9.84 -8.69
CA ARG A 105 4.22 -11.21 -9.20
C ARG A 105 2.96 -11.96 -8.79
N ALA A 106 2.51 -11.80 -7.55
CA ALA A 106 1.23 -12.33 -7.11
C ALA A 106 0.07 -11.81 -7.97
N ALA A 107 0.08 -10.51 -8.31
CA ALA A 107 -0.91 -9.91 -9.19
C ALA A 107 -0.91 -10.56 -10.59
N MET A 108 0.26 -10.69 -11.22
CA MET A 108 0.39 -11.34 -12.54
C MET A 108 -0.05 -12.80 -12.52
N ARG A 109 0.39 -13.57 -11.51
CA ARG A 109 0.10 -15.00 -11.39
C ARG A 109 -1.38 -15.31 -11.24
N HIS A 110 -2.09 -14.45 -10.51
CA HIS A 110 -3.52 -14.63 -10.23
C HIS A 110 -4.42 -13.81 -11.17
N GLY A 111 -3.87 -13.15 -12.18
CA GLY A 111 -4.64 -12.33 -13.13
C GLY A 111 -5.33 -11.13 -12.49
N LEU A 112 -4.78 -10.60 -11.39
CA LEU A 112 -5.37 -9.51 -10.61
C LEU A 112 -4.60 -8.21 -10.83
N ARG A 113 -5.27 -7.08 -10.59
CA ARG A 113 -4.58 -5.79 -10.45
C ARG A 113 -3.80 -5.76 -9.14
N SER A 114 -2.59 -5.21 -9.13
CA SER A 114 -1.76 -5.07 -7.92
C SER A 114 -2.48 -4.34 -6.77
N THR A 115 -3.36 -3.39 -7.08
CA THR A 115 -4.19 -2.69 -6.10
C THR A 115 -5.15 -3.62 -5.34
N THR A 116 -5.54 -4.73 -5.94
CA THR A 116 -6.36 -5.77 -5.28
C THR A 116 -5.52 -6.53 -4.26
N VAL A 117 -4.29 -6.88 -4.62
CA VAL A 117 -3.35 -7.59 -3.74
C VAL A 117 -2.93 -6.70 -2.55
N TYR A 118 -2.61 -5.43 -2.78
CA TYR A 118 -2.35 -4.47 -1.69
C TYR A 118 -3.54 -4.34 -0.73
N ARG A 119 -4.77 -4.33 -1.26
CA ARG A 119 -5.97 -4.27 -0.45
C ARG A 119 -6.13 -5.52 0.42
N LEU A 120 -5.88 -6.70 -0.16
CA LEU A 120 -5.92 -7.97 0.57
C LEU A 120 -4.91 -8.00 1.71
N LEU A 121 -3.67 -7.59 1.47
CA LEU A 121 -2.63 -7.50 2.49
C LEU A 121 -3.05 -6.58 3.65
N ARG A 122 -3.53 -5.37 3.32
CA ARG A 122 -4.00 -4.42 4.33
C ARG A 122 -5.20 -4.93 5.12
N GLU A 123 -6.15 -5.61 4.49
CA GLU A 123 -7.29 -6.22 5.17
C GLU A 123 -6.88 -7.38 6.10
N ARG A 124 -5.75 -8.03 5.83
CA ARG A 124 -5.15 -9.05 6.71
C ARG A 124 -4.20 -8.45 7.75
N GLY A 125 -4.20 -7.13 7.93
CA GLY A 125 -3.40 -6.44 8.95
C GLY A 125 -1.91 -6.29 8.59
N VAL A 126 -1.51 -6.62 7.35
CA VAL A 126 -0.13 -6.43 6.90
C VAL A 126 0.09 -4.95 6.63
N THR A 127 0.67 -4.25 7.60
CA THR A 127 1.02 -2.82 7.53
C THR A 127 2.39 -2.59 6.90
N GLU A 128 3.33 -3.49 7.14
CA GLU A 128 4.64 -3.49 6.49
C GLU A 128 4.59 -4.30 5.22
N MET A 129 4.92 -3.67 4.11
CA MET A 129 4.81 -4.29 2.80
C MET A 129 5.91 -5.34 2.68
N PRO A 130 5.59 -6.59 2.27
CA PRO A 130 6.59 -7.64 2.14
C PRO A 130 7.63 -7.19 1.10
N THR A 131 8.81 -6.84 1.60
CA THR A 131 9.97 -6.47 0.80
C THR A 131 10.84 -7.71 0.71
N LEU A 132 11.03 -8.19 -0.52
CA LEU A 132 11.95 -9.29 -0.76
C LEU A 132 13.37 -8.84 -0.41
N SER A 133 14.12 -9.71 0.27
CA SER A 133 15.52 -9.45 0.54
C SER A 133 16.28 -9.25 -0.78
N ALA A 134 17.44 -8.58 -0.73
CA ALA A 134 18.25 -8.36 -1.93
C ALA A 134 18.64 -9.69 -2.59
N GLU A 135 18.96 -10.70 -1.78
CA GLU A 135 19.32 -12.05 -2.21
C GLU A 135 18.14 -12.77 -2.88
N GLU A 136 16.95 -12.70 -2.30
CA GLU A 136 15.73 -13.29 -2.87
C GLU A 136 15.36 -12.64 -4.19
N ARG A 137 15.50 -11.30 -4.30
CA ARG A 137 15.31 -10.58 -5.57
C ARG A 137 16.29 -11.04 -6.64
N GLN A 138 17.55 -11.23 -6.27
CA GLN A 138 18.58 -11.67 -7.22
C GLN A 138 18.33 -13.10 -7.69
N ARG A 139 18.04 -14.04 -6.77
CA ARG A 139 17.68 -15.43 -7.11
C ARG A 139 16.47 -15.46 -8.04
N GLN A 140 15.43 -14.70 -7.71
CA GLN A 140 14.22 -14.60 -8.54
C GLN A 140 14.46 -13.96 -9.92
N ARG A 141 15.46 -13.08 -10.06
CA ARG A 141 15.84 -12.48 -11.36
C ARG A 141 16.53 -13.50 -12.25
N ILE A 142 17.44 -14.29 -11.69
CA ILE A 142 18.15 -15.36 -12.40
C ILE A 142 17.15 -16.39 -12.92
N ASP A 143 16.21 -16.85 -12.08
CA ASP A 143 15.17 -17.80 -12.49
C ASP A 143 14.27 -17.26 -13.61
N SER A 144 13.90 -15.98 -13.53
CA SER A 144 13.12 -15.33 -14.59
C SER A 144 13.89 -15.25 -15.91
N MET A 145 15.19 -14.95 -15.88
CA MET A 145 16.03 -14.94 -17.07
C MET A 145 16.20 -16.33 -17.66
N ALA A 146 16.36 -17.36 -16.82
CA ALA A 146 16.44 -18.75 -17.25
C ALA A 146 15.16 -19.19 -17.96
N LYS A 147 13.98 -18.88 -17.39
CA LYS A 147 12.69 -19.17 -18.04
C LYS A 147 12.50 -18.44 -19.37
N ALA A 148 12.88 -17.16 -19.45
CA ALA A 148 12.79 -16.40 -20.68
C ALA A 148 13.70 -16.94 -21.79
N ARG A 149 14.91 -17.41 -21.43
CA ARG A 149 15.82 -18.09 -22.37
C ARG A 149 15.23 -19.41 -22.85
N ALA A 150 14.70 -20.24 -21.96
CA ALA A 150 14.07 -21.51 -22.32
C ALA A 150 12.87 -21.31 -23.26
N ALA A 151 12.00 -20.33 -22.99
CA ALA A 151 10.88 -19.99 -23.85
C ALA A 151 11.31 -19.51 -25.25
N LYS A 152 12.44 -18.81 -25.35
CA LYS A 152 13.01 -18.37 -26.64
C LYS A 152 13.60 -19.51 -27.46
N VAL A 153 14.09 -20.58 -26.81
CA VAL A 153 14.62 -21.77 -27.50
C VAL A 153 13.51 -22.70 -27.95
N ALA A 154 12.38 -22.70 -27.25
CA ALA A 154 11.20 -23.51 -27.57
C ALA A 154 10.25 -22.88 -28.62
N ALA A 155 10.51 -21.63 -29.03
CA ALA A 155 9.74 -20.87 -30.02
C ALA A 155 10.55 -20.74 -31.32
#